data_AF-A0A5C5ZAB1-F1
#
_entry.id   AF-A0A5C5ZAB1-F1
#
_cell.length_a   1.000
_cell.length_b   1.000
_cell.length_c   1.000
_cell.angle_alpha   90.00
_cell.angle_beta   90.00
_cell.angle_gamma   90.00
#
_symmetry.space_group_name_H-M   'P 1'
#
loop_
_entity.id
_entity.type
_entity.pdbx_description
1 polymer ?
#
loop_
_entity_poly.entity_id
_entity_poly.type
_entity_poly.pdbx_seq_one_letter_code
_entity_poly.pdbx_strand_id
1 'polypeptide(L)'
;MRHRRRSRVLGRSPSHRKALFKNLASALFLTERDATHDENAPKVTGRITTTLHKAKEVRPLVEKCITIAKKSLPAAEEATKYGTDAARGTEAYKEWRKSDNWVKWAEARAPVVAAQRRVVQLIGDRQATQILFDTIAERFVDRPGGYTRILRLATPRLGDAGTRAILELVGKNDRVKRKAERPSFEDESASETENDETSSEE
;
A
#
# COMPACT_ATOMS: atom_id res chain seq x y z
N MET A 1 2.57 -16.39 34.23
CA MET A 1 2.26 -15.23 33.36
C MET A 1 3.38 -15.00 32.35
N ARG A 2 3.09 -14.46 31.15
CA ARG A 2 4.11 -14.08 30.17
C ARG A 2 4.25 -12.56 30.14
N HIS A 3 5.08 -11.99 31.02
CA HIS A 3 5.33 -10.56 31.03
C HIS A 3 6.05 -10.12 29.75
N ARG A 4 5.70 -8.93 29.22
CA ARG A 4 6.31 -8.29 28.02
C ARG A 4 6.26 -9.12 26.72
N ARG A 5 5.43 -10.18 26.65
CA ARG A 5 5.21 -10.95 25.40
C ARG A 5 3.94 -10.48 24.71
N ARG A 6 4.09 -9.62 23.71
CA ARG A 6 2.99 -9.07 22.90
C ARG A 6 2.41 -10.05 21.88
N SER A 7 3.20 -11.01 21.40
CA SER A 7 2.84 -11.87 20.26
C SER A 7 2.11 -13.16 20.67
N ARG A 8 1.22 -13.60 19.79
CA ARG A 8 0.47 -14.85 19.93
C ARG A 8 1.21 -16.03 19.29
N VAL A 9 1.08 -17.21 19.89
CA VAL A 9 1.70 -18.44 19.38
C VAL A 9 0.95 -19.02 18.16
N LEU A 10 -0.36 -18.73 18.04
CA LEU A 10 -1.24 -19.21 16.95
C LEU A 10 -1.27 -20.73 16.79
N GLY A 11 -1.02 -21.48 17.88
CA GLY A 11 -0.95 -22.95 17.85
C GLY A 11 0.15 -23.51 16.95
N ARG A 12 1.25 -22.76 16.73
CA ARG A 12 2.33 -23.14 15.82
C ARG A 12 3.70 -23.05 16.48
N SER A 13 4.62 -23.89 16.03
CA SER A 13 6.05 -23.78 16.36
C SER A 13 6.61 -22.43 15.88
N PRO A 14 7.71 -21.91 16.47
CA PRO A 14 8.29 -20.65 16.05
C PRO A 14 8.66 -20.57 14.56
N SER A 15 9.19 -21.66 13.98
CA SER A 15 9.54 -21.74 12.56
C SER A 15 8.31 -21.67 11.66
N HIS A 16 7.28 -22.47 11.94
CA HIS A 16 6.03 -22.45 11.19
C HIS A 16 5.30 -21.11 11.35
N ARG A 17 5.30 -20.51 12.54
CA ARG A 17 4.73 -19.18 12.75
C ARG A 17 5.46 -18.12 11.93
N LYS A 18 6.79 -18.17 11.86
CA LYS A 18 7.60 -17.27 11.01
C LYS A 18 7.24 -17.45 9.53
N ALA A 19 7.15 -18.69 9.05
CA ALA A 19 6.74 -18.99 7.67
C ALA A 19 5.31 -18.48 7.35
N LEU A 20 4.36 -18.67 8.27
CA LEU A 20 3.01 -18.14 8.12
C LEU A 20 3.00 -16.61 7.96
N PHE A 21 3.79 -15.89 8.76
CA PHE A 21 3.86 -14.43 8.68
C PHE A 21 4.51 -13.94 7.39
N LYS A 22 5.57 -14.62 6.95
CA LYS A 22 6.20 -14.40 5.64
C LYS A 22 5.17 -14.52 4.52
N ASN A 23 4.48 -15.65 4.47
CA ASN A 23 3.52 -15.94 3.41
C ASN A 23 2.33 -14.96 3.42
N LEU A 24 1.81 -14.58 4.59
CA LEU A 24 0.71 -13.61 4.67
C LEU A 24 1.14 -12.19 4.28
N ALA A 25 2.37 -11.77 4.64
CA ALA A 25 2.90 -10.48 4.22
C ALA A 25 3.16 -10.45 2.70
N SER A 26 3.80 -11.49 2.15
CA SER A 26 4.02 -11.61 0.71
C SER A 26 2.70 -11.65 -0.05
N ALA A 27 1.72 -12.45 0.40
CA ALA A 27 0.40 -12.52 -0.23
C ALA A 27 -0.29 -11.15 -0.28
N LEU A 28 -0.16 -10.32 0.77
CA LEU A 28 -0.71 -8.96 0.75
C LEU A 28 -0.05 -8.10 -0.34
N PHE A 29 1.27 -8.10 -0.47
CA PHE A 29 1.97 -7.31 -1.48
C PHE A 29 1.73 -7.83 -2.90
N LEU A 30 1.70 -9.15 -3.09
CA LEU A 30 1.41 -9.78 -4.36
C LEU A 30 0.00 -9.46 -4.89
N THR A 31 -0.93 -8.98 -4.05
CA THR A 31 -2.24 -8.54 -4.55
C THR A 31 -2.20 -7.27 -5.41
N GLU A 32 -1.08 -6.54 -5.42
CA GLU A 32 -0.88 -5.37 -6.29
C GLU A 32 -0.14 -5.74 -7.59
N ARG A 33 0.16 -7.02 -7.84
CA ARG A 33 0.71 -7.49 -9.13
C ARG A 33 -0.32 -7.34 -10.24
N ASP A 34 0.14 -7.20 -11.48
CA ASP A 34 -0.73 -7.40 -12.64
C ASP A 34 -1.17 -8.87 -12.69
N ALA A 35 -2.47 -9.09 -12.59
CA ALA A 35 -3.10 -10.40 -12.52
C ALA A 35 -4.12 -10.62 -13.65
N THR A 36 -4.04 -9.82 -14.72
CA THR A 36 -4.95 -9.88 -15.89
C THR A 36 -5.12 -11.28 -16.48
N HIS A 37 -4.05 -12.07 -16.47
CA HIS A 37 -4.01 -13.42 -17.05
C HIS A 37 -3.70 -14.51 -16.00
N ASP A 38 -3.88 -14.21 -14.71
CA ASP A 38 -3.59 -15.12 -13.62
C ASP A 38 -4.85 -15.86 -13.17
N GLU A 39 -4.81 -17.19 -13.16
CA GLU A 39 -5.92 -18.04 -12.66
C GLU A 39 -6.25 -17.75 -11.19
N ASN A 40 -5.26 -17.31 -10.40
CA ASN A 40 -5.39 -16.98 -8.99
C ASN A 40 -5.33 -15.45 -8.77
N ALA A 41 -6.08 -14.70 -9.59
CA ALA A 41 -6.19 -13.27 -9.47
C ALA A 41 -6.83 -12.84 -8.12
N PRO A 42 -6.28 -11.82 -7.44
CA PRO A 42 -6.85 -11.32 -6.21
C PRO A 42 -8.21 -10.65 -6.49
N LYS A 43 -9.25 -11.03 -5.73
CA LYS A 43 -10.58 -10.42 -5.85
C LYS A 43 -10.58 -8.90 -5.67
N VAL A 44 -9.71 -8.39 -4.80
CA VAL A 44 -9.52 -6.94 -4.60
C VAL A 44 -8.04 -6.68 -4.36
N THR A 45 -7.47 -5.74 -5.10
CA THR A 45 -6.07 -5.31 -4.96
C THR A 45 -5.82 -4.70 -3.59
N GLY A 46 -4.69 -5.04 -2.98
CA GLY A 46 -4.28 -4.54 -1.66
C GLY A 46 -5.07 -5.14 -0.49
N ARG A 47 -5.76 -6.28 -0.66
CA ARG A 47 -6.58 -6.92 0.38
C ARG A 47 -6.35 -8.43 0.48
N ILE A 48 -6.23 -8.92 1.71
CA ILE A 48 -6.31 -10.37 2.00
C ILE A 48 -7.34 -10.65 3.09
N THR A 49 -8.02 -11.78 2.99
CA THR A 49 -8.96 -12.24 4.04
C THR A 49 -8.33 -13.35 4.85
N THR A 50 -8.24 -13.17 6.17
CA THR A 50 -7.65 -14.14 7.09
C THR A 50 -8.41 -14.16 8.42
N THR A 51 -7.88 -14.77 9.48
CA THR A 51 -8.47 -14.68 10.82
C THR A 51 -8.01 -13.42 11.53
N LEU A 52 -8.85 -12.88 12.41
CA LEU A 52 -8.57 -11.63 13.15
C LEU A 52 -7.21 -11.67 13.87
N HIS A 53 -6.91 -12.80 14.49
CA HIS A 53 -5.66 -13.01 15.20
C HIS A 53 -4.45 -13.03 14.25
N LYS A 54 -4.53 -13.73 13.11
CA LYS A 54 -3.46 -13.73 12.11
C LYS A 54 -3.20 -12.33 11.56
N ALA A 55 -4.26 -11.58 11.23
CA ALA A 55 -4.14 -10.21 10.74
C ALA A 55 -3.42 -9.28 11.75
N LYS A 56 -3.80 -9.36 13.03
CA LYS A 56 -3.16 -8.55 14.09
C LYS A 56 -1.68 -8.87 14.28
N GLU A 57 -1.29 -10.13 14.15
CA GLU A 57 0.11 -10.56 14.31
C GLU A 57 0.98 -10.27 13.08
N VAL A 58 0.41 -10.27 11.87
CA VAL A 58 1.14 -9.97 10.62
C VAL A 58 1.38 -8.46 10.45
N ARG A 59 0.48 -7.62 10.96
CA ARG A 59 0.53 -6.16 10.80
C ARG A 59 1.91 -5.54 11.11
N PRO A 60 2.59 -5.82 12.25
CA PRO A 60 3.90 -5.23 12.52
C PRO A 60 4.98 -5.58 11.48
N LEU A 61 4.92 -6.78 10.89
CA LEU A 61 5.85 -7.19 9.84
C LEU A 61 5.61 -6.38 8.56
N VAL A 62 4.34 -6.25 8.15
CA VAL A 62 3.96 -5.47 6.97
C VAL A 62 4.32 -3.98 7.13
N GLU A 63 3.96 -3.37 8.27
CA GLU A 63 4.26 -1.97 8.56
C GLU A 63 5.77 -1.71 8.53
N LYS A 64 6.57 -2.65 9.07
CA LYS A 64 8.04 -2.57 9.04
C LYS A 64 8.59 -2.66 7.61
N CYS A 65 8.04 -3.55 6.78
CA CYS A 65 8.49 -3.68 5.39
C CYS A 65 8.21 -2.40 4.59
N ILE A 66 6.99 -1.86 4.69
CA ILE A 66 6.62 -0.59 4.04
C ILE A 66 7.50 0.56 4.53
N THR A 67 7.77 0.63 5.83
CA THR A 67 8.68 1.65 6.40
C THR A 67 10.09 1.55 5.84
N ILE A 68 10.64 0.33 5.73
CA ILE A 68 11.98 0.11 5.16
C ILE A 68 12.02 0.56 3.69
N ALA A 69 11.00 0.19 2.91
CA ALA A 69 10.91 0.55 1.51
C ALA A 69 10.78 2.07 1.32
N LYS A 70 9.83 2.70 2.01
CA LYS A 70 9.64 4.16 2.02
C LYS A 70 10.92 4.92 2.36
N LYS A 71 11.63 4.51 3.41
CA LYS A 71 12.87 5.19 3.83
C LYS A 71 13.99 5.11 2.80
N SER A 72 13.91 4.20 1.83
CA SER A 72 14.90 4.08 0.76
C SER A 72 14.61 4.94 -0.46
N LEU A 73 13.41 5.54 -0.57
CA LEU A 73 13.01 6.32 -1.74
C LEU A 73 13.93 7.52 -2.02
N PRO A 74 14.34 8.35 -1.02
CA PRO A 74 15.25 9.45 -1.29
C PRO A 74 16.60 9.01 -1.86
N ALA A 75 17.11 7.85 -1.42
CA ALA A 75 18.33 7.27 -1.97
C ALA A 75 18.13 6.75 -3.40
N ALA A 76 16.92 6.28 -3.73
CA ALA A 76 16.56 5.91 -5.10
C ALA A 76 16.51 7.13 -6.02
N GLU A 77 15.90 8.23 -5.57
CA GLU A 77 15.84 9.52 -6.28
C GLU A 77 17.22 10.16 -6.48
N GLU A 78 18.11 10.06 -5.48
CA GLU A 78 19.48 10.54 -5.65
C GLU A 78 20.24 9.69 -6.66
N ALA A 79 20.04 8.37 -6.64
CA ALA A 79 20.67 7.48 -7.61
C ALA A 79 20.20 7.75 -9.05
N THR A 80 18.94 8.15 -9.29
CA THR A 80 18.48 8.43 -10.67
C THR A 80 19.22 9.61 -11.30
N LYS A 81 19.66 10.60 -10.52
CA LYS A 81 20.44 11.76 -11.02
C LYS A 81 21.76 11.40 -11.70
N TYR A 82 22.40 10.33 -11.23
CA TYR A 82 23.67 9.83 -11.78
C TYR A 82 23.49 8.60 -12.69
N GLY A 83 22.23 8.18 -12.89
CA GLY A 83 21.88 7.04 -13.72
C GLY A 83 22.14 7.27 -15.20
N THR A 84 22.09 6.19 -15.97
CA THR A 84 22.14 6.24 -17.44
C THR A 84 20.95 5.48 -18.02
N ASP A 85 20.40 5.99 -19.12
CA ASP A 85 19.34 5.33 -19.90
C ASP A 85 19.92 4.31 -20.90
N ALA A 86 21.25 4.23 -21.03
CA ALA A 86 21.90 3.30 -21.94
C ALA A 86 21.57 1.84 -21.58
N ALA A 87 21.14 1.07 -22.58
CA ALA A 87 20.84 -0.36 -22.39
C ALA A 87 22.09 -1.12 -21.92
N ARG A 88 21.88 -2.08 -21.01
CA ARG A 88 22.96 -2.88 -20.44
C ARG A 88 23.73 -3.64 -21.53
N GLY A 89 25.05 -3.47 -21.58
CA GLY A 89 25.93 -4.16 -22.53
C GLY A 89 26.32 -3.33 -23.76
N THR A 90 25.68 -2.18 -23.98
CA THR A 90 26.11 -1.19 -24.98
C THR A 90 27.44 -0.54 -24.61
N GLU A 91 28.14 0.03 -25.58
CA GLU A 91 29.39 0.76 -25.33
C GLU A 91 29.17 1.97 -24.41
N ALA A 92 28.10 2.74 -24.62
CA ALA A 92 27.70 3.83 -23.74
C ALA A 92 27.53 3.37 -22.26
N TYR A 93 26.97 2.18 -22.03
CA TYR A 93 26.87 1.61 -20.68
C TYR A 93 28.23 1.22 -20.09
N LYS A 94 29.15 0.69 -20.92
CA LYS A 94 30.52 0.33 -20.51
C LYS A 94 31.35 1.58 -20.19
N GLU A 95 31.17 2.67 -20.93
CA GLU A 95 31.80 3.96 -20.68
C GLU A 95 31.27 4.58 -19.38
N TRP A 96 29.95 4.61 -19.18
CA TRP A 96 29.35 5.10 -17.93
C TRP A 96 29.85 4.34 -16.70
N ARG A 97 30.01 3.00 -16.79
CA ARG A 97 30.59 2.16 -15.73
C ARG A 97 32.01 2.56 -15.30
N LYS A 98 32.78 3.21 -16.19
CA LYS A 98 34.14 3.69 -15.91
C LYS A 98 34.16 5.15 -15.42
N SER A 99 33.03 5.86 -15.52
CA SER A 99 32.92 7.27 -15.13
C SER A 99 32.71 7.46 -13.63
N ASP A 100 32.98 8.66 -13.13
CA ASP A 100 32.69 9.05 -11.74
C ASP A 100 31.18 8.98 -11.41
N ASN A 101 30.32 9.12 -12.42
CA ASN A 101 28.87 8.99 -12.25
C ASN A 101 28.48 7.60 -11.79
N TRP A 102 29.21 6.54 -12.19
CA TRP A 102 28.97 5.19 -11.69
C TRP A 102 29.26 5.07 -10.19
N VAL A 103 30.34 5.68 -9.71
CA VAL A 103 30.70 5.65 -8.29
C VAL A 103 29.63 6.38 -7.47
N LYS A 104 29.25 7.59 -7.88
CA LYS A 104 28.17 8.37 -7.24
C LYS A 104 26.83 7.63 -7.27
N TRP A 105 26.49 7.01 -8.41
CA TRP A 105 25.30 6.19 -8.55
C TRP A 105 25.32 4.99 -7.59
N ALA A 106 26.44 4.27 -7.51
CA ALA A 106 26.57 3.09 -6.66
C ALA A 106 26.46 3.43 -5.18
N GLU A 107 27.08 4.52 -4.75
CA GLU A 107 26.98 5.05 -3.38
C GLU A 107 25.54 5.46 -3.04
N ALA A 108 24.89 6.24 -3.92
CA ALA A 108 23.50 6.65 -3.74
C ALA A 108 22.54 5.44 -3.75
N ARG A 109 22.80 4.41 -4.57
CA ARG A 109 21.94 3.23 -4.69
C ARG A 109 22.16 2.20 -3.58
N ALA A 110 23.30 2.19 -2.91
CA ALA A 110 23.64 1.19 -1.90
C ALA A 110 22.60 1.04 -0.76
N PRO A 111 22.03 2.12 -0.19
CA PRO A 111 20.97 2.01 0.82
C PRO A 111 19.71 1.32 0.31
N VAL A 112 19.33 1.53 -0.96
CA VAL A 112 18.17 0.89 -1.59
C VAL A 112 18.40 -0.62 -1.69
N VAL A 113 19.58 -1.02 -2.15
CA VAL A 113 19.96 -2.45 -2.25
C VAL A 113 19.99 -3.10 -0.86
N ALA A 114 20.52 -2.41 0.16
CA ALA A 114 20.51 -2.89 1.53
C ALA A 114 19.08 -3.06 2.08
N ALA A 115 18.19 -2.11 1.79
CA ALA A 115 16.77 -2.17 2.16
C ALA A 115 16.06 -3.35 1.47
N GLN A 116 16.27 -3.54 0.16
CA GLN A 116 15.70 -4.66 -0.59
C GLN A 116 16.18 -6.02 -0.04
N ARG A 117 17.48 -6.19 0.21
CA ARG A 117 18.04 -7.40 0.83
C ARG A 117 17.42 -7.67 2.20
N ARG A 118 17.24 -6.63 3.02
CA ARG A 118 16.60 -6.73 4.34
C ARG A 118 15.15 -7.18 4.23
N VAL A 119 14.37 -6.64 3.30
CA VAL A 119 12.97 -7.05 3.10
C VAL A 119 12.90 -8.49 2.59
N VAL A 120 13.75 -8.89 1.63
CA VAL A 120 13.82 -10.29 1.16
C VAL A 120 14.10 -11.25 2.31
N GLN A 121 15.00 -10.91 3.25
CA GLN A 121 15.21 -11.74 4.44
C GLN A 121 13.97 -11.84 5.34
N LEU A 122 13.22 -10.74 5.47
CA LEU A 122 12.02 -10.65 6.30
C LEU A 122 10.84 -11.44 5.72
N ILE A 123 10.56 -11.34 4.41
CA ILE A 123 9.38 -11.96 3.78
C ILE A 123 9.70 -13.20 2.95
N GLY A 124 10.92 -13.33 2.41
CA GLY A 124 11.36 -14.50 1.64
C GLY A 124 10.91 -14.54 0.18
N ASP A 125 10.26 -13.48 -0.31
CA ASP A 125 9.68 -13.41 -1.65
C ASP A 125 10.23 -12.20 -2.41
N ARG A 126 10.86 -12.47 -3.56
CA ARG A 126 11.51 -11.44 -4.39
C ARG A 126 10.49 -10.60 -5.17
N GLN A 127 9.46 -11.23 -5.71
CA GLN A 127 8.42 -10.55 -6.49
C GLN A 127 7.61 -9.62 -5.58
N ALA A 128 7.20 -10.11 -4.41
CA ALA A 128 6.52 -9.30 -3.41
C ALA A 128 7.39 -8.11 -2.95
N THR A 129 8.71 -8.31 -2.82
CA THR A 129 9.64 -7.22 -2.49
C THR A 129 9.73 -6.21 -3.63
N GLN A 130 9.76 -6.64 -4.88
CA GLN A 130 9.78 -5.73 -6.03
C GLN A 130 8.54 -4.84 -6.05
N ILE A 131 7.34 -5.43 -5.99
CA ILE A 131 6.07 -4.69 -5.95
C ILE A 131 6.02 -3.72 -4.77
N LEU A 132 6.57 -4.12 -3.62
CA LEU A 132 6.64 -3.26 -2.45
C LEU A 132 7.42 -1.97 -2.71
N PHE A 133 8.59 -2.06 -3.37
CA PHE A 133 9.45 -0.90 -3.63
C PHE A 133 8.98 -0.09 -4.83
N ASP A 134 8.47 -0.76 -5.87
CA ASP A 134 8.12 -0.13 -7.15
C ASP A 134 6.75 0.55 -7.11
N THR A 135 5.79 0.04 -6.32
CA THR A 135 4.40 0.53 -6.35
C THR A 135 3.88 0.93 -4.97
N ILE A 136 4.11 0.10 -3.94
CA ILE A 136 3.47 0.31 -2.63
C ILE A 136 4.16 1.41 -1.81
N ALA A 137 5.50 1.50 -1.89
CA ALA A 137 6.27 2.45 -1.08
C ALA A 137 5.93 3.91 -1.41
N GLU A 138 5.84 4.24 -2.71
CA GLU A 138 5.55 5.58 -3.21
C GLU A 138 4.20 6.09 -2.69
N ARG A 139 3.16 5.23 -2.70
CA ARG A 139 1.83 5.53 -2.17
C ARG A 139 1.82 6.02 -0.71
N PHE A 140 2.86 5.73 0.07
CA PHE A 140 2.91 6.02 1.50
C PHE A 140 3.97 7.05 1.91
N VAL A 141 4.58 7.77 0.95
CA VAL A 141 5.59 8.81 1.21
C VAL A 141 5.12 9.82 2.25
N ASP A 142 3.91 10.36 2.14
CA ASP A 142 3.41 11.40 3.06
C ASP A 142 2.84 10.85 4.37
N ARG A 143 2.67 9.53 4.47
CA ARG A 143 2.04 8.89 5.64
C ARG A 143 3.09 8.51 6.70
N PRO A 144 3.01 9.03 7.94
CA PRO A 144 4.00 8.71 8.99
C PRO A 144 3.90 7.27 9.52
N GLY A 145 2.74 6.61 9.37
CA GLY A 145 2.53 5.22 9.76
C GLY A 145 1.08 4.78 9.63
N GLY A 146 0.80 3.51 9.96
CA GLY A 146 -0.55 2.96 9.84
C GLY A 146 -0.91 2.75 8.37
N TYR A 147 -0.06 2.01 7.66
CA TYR A 147 -0.23 1.71 6.23
C TYR A 147 -1.30 0.64 5.98
N THR A 148 -1.63 -0.13 7.02
CA THR A 148 -2.65 -1.18 6.96
C THR A 148 -3.84 -0.91 7.88
N ARG A 149 -5.01 -1.38 7.45
CA ARG A 149 -6.25 -1.45 8.23
C ARG A 149 -6.66 -2.92 8.40
N ILE A 150 -7.25 -3.23 9.56
CA ILE A 150 -7.87 -4.54 9.84
C ILE A 150 -9.36 -4.32 10.05
N LEU A 151 -10.18 -4.95 9.20
CA LEU A 151 -11.64 -4.91 9.29
C LEU A 151 -12.16 -6.27 9.74
N ARG A 152 -12.88 -6.33 10.86
CA ARG A 152 -13.54 -7.57 11.29
C ARG A 152 -14.71 -7.86 10.37
N LEU A 153 -14.82 -9.10 9.88
CA LEU A 153 -15.99 -9.52 9.11
C LEU A 153 -17.15 -9.83 10.05
N ALA A 154 -18.37 -9.56 9.59
CA ALA A 154 -19.59 -9.76 10.38
C ALA A 154 -19.83 -11.24 10.69
N THR A 155 -19.64 -12.11 9.69
CA THR A 155 -19.87 -13.54 9.83
C THR A 155 -18.57 -14.29 10.18
N PRO A 156 -18.62 -15.24 11.13
CA PRO A 156 -17.51 -16.16 11.37
C PRO A 156 -17.35 -17.11 10.18
N ARG A 157 -16.22 -17.82 10.13
CA ARG A 157 -16.01 -18.86 9.13
C ARG A 157 -16.97 -20.03 9.39
N LEU A 158 -17.60 -20.53 8.32
CA LEU A 158 -18.40 -21.75 8.37
C LEU A 158 -17.48 -22.97 8.63
N GLY A 159 -17.84 -23.80 9.59
CA GLY A 159 -17.09 -25.02 9.98
C GLY A 159 -16.39 -24.90 11.34
N ASP A 160 -15.50 -23.92 11.52
CA ASP A 160 -14.71 -23.75 12.76
C ASP A 160 -15.13 -22.53 13.60
N ALA A 161 -16.16 -21.79 13.18
CA ALA A 161 -16.62 -20.54 13.78
C ALA A 161 -15.51 -19.48 13.97
N GLY A 162 -14.41 -19.57 13.22
CA GLY A 162 -13.25 -18.69 13.39
C GLY A 162 -13.56 -17.24 13.00
N THR A 163 -13.27 -16.28 13.88
CA THR A 163 -13.46 -14.85 13.58
C THR A 163 -12.55 -14.41 12.42
N ARG A 164 -13.18 -14.03 11.30
CA ARG A 164 -12.48 -13.55 10.10
C ARG A 164 -12.23 -12.04 10.14
N ALA A 165 -11.20 -11.62 9.42
CA ALA A 165 -10.89 -10.22 9.19
C ALA A 165 -10.23 -10.02 7.82
N ILE A 166 -10.46 -8.84 7.25
CA ILE A 166 -9.71 -8.35 6.09
C ILE A 166 -8.51 -7.56 6.63
N LEU A 167 -7.32 -7.85 6.10
CA LEU A 167 -6.14 -6.99 6.21
C LEU A 167 -5.97 -6.27 4.88
N GLU A 168 -5.99 -4.94 4.90
CA GLU A 168 -5.95 -4.10 3.69
C GLU A 168 -4.91 -2.99 3.76
N LEU A 169 -4.38 -2.57 2.60
CA LEU A 169 -3.58 -1.35 2.43
C LEU A 169 -4.49 -0.11 2.37
N VAL A 170 -4.14 0.92 3.13
CA VAL A 170 -4.92 2.17 3.29
C VAL A 170 -4.72 3.11 2.09
N GLY A 171 -5.74 3.87 1.67
CA GLY A 171 -5.65 4.87 0.58
C GLY A 171 -6.68 4.69 -0.54
N LYS A 172 -6.66 3.57 -1.28
CA LYS A 172 -7.56 3.31 -2.42
C LYS A 172 -9.03 3.16 -2.02
N ASN A 173 -9.28 2.44 -0.92
CA ASN A 173 -10.64 2.05 -0.51
C ASN A 173 -11.04 2.65 0.84
N ASP A 174 -10.55 3.85 1.13
CA ASP A 174 -10.87 4.51 2.39
C ASP A 174 -12.29 5.05 2.41
N ARG A 175 -12.98 4.85 3.53
CA ARG A 175 -14.34 5.39 3.71
C ARG A 175 -14.26 6.90 3.80
N VAL A 176 -14.77 7.59 2.79
CA VAL A 176 -14.95 9.04 2.81
C VAL A 176 -16.18 9.35 3.67
N LYS A 177 -15.99 10.11 4.76
CA LYS A 177 -17.12 10.65 5.53
C LYS A 177 -17.70 11.82 4.74
N ARG A 178 -18.82 11.62 4.06
CA ARG A 178 -19.59 12.72 3.49
C ARG A 178 -20.42 13.34 4.62
N LYS A 179 -20.24 14.64 4.86
CA LYS A 179 -21.17 15.42 5.69
C LYS A 179 -22.43 15.64 4.84
N ALA A 180 -23.60 15.41 5.40
CA ALA A 180 -24.84 15.74 4.70
C ALA A 180 -24.90 17.27 4.55
N GLU A 181 -24.90 17.75 3.31
CA GLU A 181 -25.19 19.15 3.01
C GLU A 181 -26.71 19.31 2.98
N ARG A 182 -27.22 20.37 3.61
CA ARG A 182 -28.63 20.72 3.51
C ARG A 182 -28.88 21.15 2.06
N PRO A 183 -29.93 20.66 1.39
CA PRO A 183 -30.31 21.18 0.09
C PRO A 183 -30.61 22.68 0.22
N SER A 184 -29.93 23.50 -0.58
CA SER A 184 -30.29 24.90 -0.78
C SER A 184 -31.41 24.93 -1.81
N PHE A 185 -32.60 25.34 -1.38
CA PHE A 185 -33.67 25.68 -2.30
C PHE A 185 -33.43 27.15 -2.69
N GLU A 186 -33.31 27.43 -3.99
CA GLU A 186 -33.37 28.80 -4.49
C GLU A 186 -34.83 29.27 -4.34
N ASP A 187 -35.05 30.35 -3.60
CA ASP A 187 -36.38 30.94 -3.46
C ASP A 187 -36.80 31.57 -4.80
N GLU A 188 -37.49 30.81 -5.66
CA GLU A 188 -38.24 31.34 -6.82
C GLU A 188 -39.52 32.08 -6.36
N SER A 189 -39.38 33.11 -5.52
CA SER A 189 -40.51 33.97 -5.15
C SER A 189 -40.13 35.44 -5.02
N ALA A 190 -39.66 36.03 -6.13
CA ALA A 190 -39.61 37.49 -6.30
C ALA A 190 -39.55 37.95 -7.77
N SER A 191 -40.32 37.35 -8.69
CA SER A 191 -40.46 37.89 -10.06
C SER A 191 -41.88 37.87 -10.63
N GLU A 192 -42.91 37.93 -9.78
CA GLU A 192 -44.29 38.16 -10.20
C GLU A 192 -44.95 39.29 -9.40
N THR A 193 -44.45 40.53 -9.50
CA THR A 193 -45.28 41.73 -9.28
C THR A 193 -44.62 42.93 -9.96
N GLU A 194 -45.05 43.25 -11.19
CA GLU A 194 -45.17 44.59 -11.79
C GLU A 194 -45.34 44.41 -13.31
N ASN A 195 -46.56 44.07 -13.72
CA ASN A 195 -47.07 44.27 -15.06
C ASN A 195 -48.60 44.33 -14.97
N ASP A 196 -49.10 45.41 -14.37
CA ASP A 196 -50.45 45.89 -14.68
C ASP A 196 -50.49 47.41 -14.47
N GLU A 197 -50.70 48.13 -15.57
CA GLU A 197 -51.25 49.50 -15.72
C GLU A 197 -50.58 50.23 -16.90
N THR A 198 -50.95 49.88 -18.15
CA THR A 198 -51.13 50.90 -19.21
C THR A 198 -51.97 50.36 -20.37
N SER A 199 -53.29 50.66 -20.37
CA SER A 199 -54.20 50.63 -21.53
C SER A 199 -55.64 50.85 -21.03
N SER A 200 -56.12 52.09 -20.85
CA SER A 200 -57.04 52.81 -21.77
C SER A 200 -57.54 54.04 -20.99
N GLU A 201 -57.54 55.26 -21.52
CA GLU A 201 -58.61 55.94 -22.29
C GLU A 201 -58.00 57.27 -22.84
N GLU A 202 -58.16 57.56 -24.14
CA GLU A 202 -58.92 58.70 -24.69
C GLU A 202 -58.55 60.11 -24.20
#